data_AF-A0AAW9PWB5-F1
#
_entry.id   AF-A0AAW9PWB5-F1
#
_cell.length_a   1.000
_cell.length_b   1.000
_cell.length_c   1.000
_cell.angle_alpha   90.00
_cell.angle_beta   90.00
_cell.angle_gamma   90.00
#
_symmetry.space_group_name_H-M   'P 1'
#
loop_
_entity.id
_entity.type
_entity.pdbx_description
1 polymer ?
#
loop_
_entity_poly.entity_id
_entity_poly.type
_entity_poly.pdbx_seq_one_letter_code
_entity_poly.pdbx_strand_id
1 'polypeptide(L)'
;MVAIRRAATRTGADYYIALADQDLEDLENCFRLEVSGTNLDKTEVKRRLRIKIDQTERGNSNLPALVAIVGFKVQLVLLHTVNEAS
;
A
#
# COMPACT_ATOMS: atom_id res chain seq x y z
N MET A 1 -14.10 -10.91 -3.80
CA MET A 1 -13.31 -10.32 -4.89
C MET A 1 -13.10 -8.85 -4.54
N VAL A 2 -12.05 -8.19 -5.04
CA VAL A 2 -11.82 -6.74 -4.84
C VAL A 2 -11.60 -6.08 -6.18
N ALA A 3 -11.95 -4.80 -6.30
CA ALA A 3 -11.63 -4.00 -7.47
C ALA A 3 -10.19 -3.46 -7.32
N ILE A 4 -9.34 -3.59 -8.34
CA ILE A 4 -7.95 -3.12 -8.31
C ILE A 4 -7.66 -2.31 -9.58
N ARG A 5 -7.08 -1.11 -9.41
CA ARG A 5 -6.54 -0.29 -10.51
C ARG A 5 -5.10 0.08 -10.23
N ARG A 6 -4.23 0.00 -11.24
CA ARG A 6 -2.87 0.53 -11.13
C ARG A 6 -2.91 2.07 -11.09
N ALA A 7 -2.20 2.66 -10.15
CA ALA A 7 -2.17 4.11 -10.04
C ALA A 7 -1.36 4.73 -11.20
N ALA A 8 -1.74 5.94 -11.61
CA ALA A 8 -0.96 6.71 -12.57
C ALA A 8 0.42 7.08 -11.97
N THR A 9 1.40 7.37 -12.82
CA THR A 9 2.73 7.78 -12.36
C THR A 9 2.67 9.06 -11.53
N ARG A 10 3.53 9.16 -10.51
CA ARG A 10 3.67 10.35 -9.62
C ARG A 10 2.48 10.63 -8.70
N THR A 11 1.64 9.64 -8.42
CA THR A 11 0.51 9.74 -7.48
C THR A 11 0.87 9.40 -6.03
N GLY A 12 2.03 8.76 -5.79
CA GLY A 12 2.39 8.26 -4.47
C GLY A 12 1.51 7.08 -4.01
N ALA A 13 1.04 6.29 -4.98
CA ALA A 13 0.36 5.01 -4.81
C ALA A 13 0.88 4.02 -5.87
N ASP A 14 0.96 2.72 -5.57
CA ASP A 14 1.19 1.68 -6.60
C ASP A 14 -0.15 1.27 -7.24
N TYR A 15 -1.18 1.08 -6.40
CA TYR A 15 -2.53 0.70 -6.80
C TYR A 15 -3.59 1.44 -5.99
N TYR A 16 -4.81 1.47 -6.52
CA TYR A 16 -6.03 1.77 -5.79
C TYR A 16 -6.85 0.48 -5.67
N ILE A 17 -7.40 0.26 -4.48
CA ILE A 17 -8.26 -0.88 -4.19
C ILE A 17 -9.59 -0.38 -3.61
N ALA A 18 -10.67 -1.03 -4.00
CA ALA A 18 -12.01 -0.77 -3.50
C ALA A 18 -12.76 -2.10 -3.29
N LEU A 19 -13.90 -2.04 -2.60
CA LEU A 19 -14.81 -3.18 -2.54
C LEU A 19 -15.29 -3.52 -3.97
N ALA A 20 -15.64 -4.79 -4.21
CA ALA A 20 -15.98 -5.24 -5.57
C ALA A 20 -17.23 -4.59 -6.18
N ASP A 21 -18.09 -4.02 -5.35
CA ASP A 21 -19.32 -3.31 -5.70
C ASP A 21 -19.11 -1.78 -5.81
N GLN A 22 -17.91 -1.28 -5.51
CA GLN A 22 -17.59 0.14 -5.62
C GLN A 22 -16.92 0.46 -6.95
N ASP A 23 -17.23 1.63 -7.48
CA ASP A 23 -16.60 2.16 -8.68
C ASP A 23 -15.19 2.68 -8.36
N LEU A 24 -14.17 2.20 -9.08
CA LEU A 24 -12.80 2.68 -8.93
C LEU A 24 -12.61 4.08 -9.54
N GLU A 25 -13.49 4.53 -10.43
CA GLU A 25 -13.51 5.92 -10.90
C GLU A 25 -13.84 6.89 -9.77
N ASP A 26 -14.63 6.45 -8.80
CA ASP A 26 -14.88 7.14 -7.54
C ASP A 26 -13.76 6.82 -6.52
N LEU A 27 -12.73 7.66 -6.56
CA LEU A 27 -11.56 7.55 -5.69
C LEU A 27 -11.85 7.85 -4.21
N GLU A 28 -13.00 8.43 -3.86
CA GLU A 28 -13.30 8.86 -2.48
C GLU A 28 -13.39 7.67 -1.52
N ASN A 29 -13.81 6.50 -2.02
CA ASN A 29 -13.97 5.28 -1.23
C ASN A 29 -12.82 4.28 -1.41
N CYS A 30 -11.72 4.68 -2.06
CA CYS A 30 -10.60 3.81 -2.37
C CYS A 30 -9.51 3.86 -1.31
N PHE A 31 -8.88 2.72 -1.06
CA PHE A 31 -7.58 2.67 -0.39
C PHE A 31 -6.46 2.75 -1.41
N ARG A 32 -5.39 3.45 -1.06
CA ARG A 32 -4.09 3.26 -1.72
C ARG A 32 -3.52 1.91 -1.30
N LEU A 33 -2.89 1.21 -2.23
CA LEU A 33 -2.06 0.04 -1.92
C LEU A 33 -0.64 0.34 -2.37
N GLU A 34 0.26 0.30 -1.40
CA GLU A 34 1.70 0.48 -1.55
C GLU A 34 2.38 -0.86 -1.30
N VAL A 35 2.93 -1.50 -2.34
CA VAL A 35 3.50 -2.84 -2.26
C VAL A 35 4.98 -2.87 -2.65
N SER A 36 5.80 -3.64 -1.94
CA SER A 36 7.19 -3.86 -2.31
C SER A 36 7.67 -5.26 -1.94
N GLY A 37 8.64 -5.77 -2.69
CA GLY A 37 9.23 -7.09 -2.48
C GLY A 37 10.68 -7.04 -2.00
N THR A 38 11.13 -8.08 -1.32
CA THR A 38 12.55 -8.31 -1.02
C THR A 38 12.89 -9.80 -0.92
N ASN A 39 14.10 -10.16 -1.34
CA ASN A 39 14.68 -11.51 -1.19
C ASN A 39 15.56 -11.64 0.06
N LEU A 40 15.54 -10.64 0.95
CA LEU A 40 16.35 -10.58 2.16
C LEU A 40 15.63 -11.21 3.37
N ASP A 41 16.26 -11.15 4.54
CA ASP A 41 15.76 -11.77 5.75
C ASP A 41 14.57 -11.04 6.39
N LYS A 42 14.05 -11.61 7.48
CA LYS A 42 12.91 -11.08 8.23
C LYS A 42 13.19 -9.71 8.85
N THR A 43 14.44 -9.41 9.22
CA THR A 43 14.82 -8.11 9.79
C THR A 43 14.69 -7.03 8.74
N GLU A 44 15.15 -7.30 7.51
CA GLU A 44 15.01 -6.38 6.40
C GLU A 44 13.54 -6.18 5.99
N VAL A 45 12.72 -7.24 5.97
CA VAL A 45 11.28 -7.13 5.68
C VAL A 45 10.61 -6.16 6.67
N LYS A 46 10.92 -6.27 7.97
CA LYS A 46 10.41 -5.34 9.00
C LYS A 46 10.95 -3.91 8.83
N ARG A 47 12.24 -3.76 8.49
CA ARG A 47 12.85 -2.44 8.26
C ARG A 47 12.19 -1.73 7.09
N ARG A 48 11.98 -2.43 5.97
CA ARG A 48 11.30 -1.91 4.78
C ARG A 48 9.86 -1.51 5.07
N LEU A 49 9.15 -2.29 5.88
CA LEU A 49 7.78 -1.93 6.27
C LEU A 49 7.75 -0.57 6.97
N ARG A 50 8.61 -0.34 7.97
CA ARG A 50 8.69 0.95 8.68
C ARG A 50 9.01 2.11 7.74
N ILE A 51 9.98 1.93 6.85
CA ILE A 51 10.37 2.96 5.88
C ILE A 51 9.21 3.28 4.94
N LYS A 52 8.51 2.25 4.45
CA LYS A 52 7.40 2.45 3.52
C LYS A 52 6.19 3.10 4.20
N ILE A 53 5.90 2.76 5.46
CA ILE A 53 4.90 3.47 6.29
C ILE A 53 5.23 4.96 6.38
N ASP A 54 6.45 5.31 6.80
CA ASP A 54 6.88 6.72 6.93
C ASP A 54 6.83 7.46 5.59
N GLN A 55 7.19 6.80 4.48
CA GLN A 55 7.04 7.37 3.14
C GLN A 55 5.56 7.60 2.76
N THR A 56 4.68 6.66 3.08
CA THR A 56 3.24 6.74 2.79
C THR A 56 2.55 7.81 3.62
N GLU A 57 2.93 7.96 4.89
CA GLU A 57 2.44 9.01 5.81
C GLU A 57 2.88 10.41 5.37
N ARG A 58 4.10 10.56 4.85
CA ARG A 58 4.60 11.84 4.31
C ARG A 58 4.10 12.15 2.90
N GLY A 59 3.44 11.19 2.24
CA GLY A 59 2.87 11.38 0.91
C GLY A 59 1.71 12.37 0.95
N ASN A 60 1.60 13.21 -0.09
CA ASN A 60 0.50 14.16 -0.21
C ASN A 60 -0.75 13.49 -0.80
N SER A 61 -1.44 12.68 0.00
CA SER A 61 -2.71 12.06 -0.35
C SER A 61 -3.65 12.04 0.86
N ASN A 62 -4.91 12.39 0.62
CA ASN A 62 -5.99 12.35 1.59
C ASN A 62 -6.63 10.96 1.72
N LEU A 63 -6.18 9.95 0.96
CA LEU A 63 -6.74 8.60 0.98
C LEU A 63 -6.02 7.68 1.98
N PRO A 64 -6.75 6.77 2.64
CA PRO A 64 -6.14 5.77 3.51
C PRO A 64 -5.28 4.83 2.67
N ALA A 65 -4.30 4.19 3.30
CA ALA A 65 -3.37 3.32 2.60
C ALA A 65 -3.14 1.98 3.29
N LEU A 66 -2.94 0.95 2.49
CA LEU A 66 -2.37 -0.32 2.89
C LEU A 66 -0.92 -0.37 2.42
N VAL A 67 0.01 -0.62 3.33
CA VAL A 67 1.43 -0.81 3.04
C VAL A 67 1.76 -2.29 3.20
N ALA A 68 2.26 -2.92 2.13
CA ALA A 68 2.56 -4.34 2.08
C ALA A 68 4.03 -4.60 1.71
N ILE A 69 4.72 -5.44 2.49
CA ILE A 69 6.06 -5.95 2.14
C ILE A 69 6.03 -7.47 2.00
N VAL A 70 6.45 -7.96 0.84
CA VAL A 70 6.58 -9.39 0.53
C VAL A 70 8.04 -9.82 0.64
N GLY A 71 8.35 -10.63 1.65
CA GLY A 71 9.64 -11.29 1.83
C GLY A 71 9.64 -12.66 1.18
N PHE A 72 10.10 -12.78 -0.07
CA PHE A 72 10.01 -14.03 -0.83
C PHE A 72 10.85 -15.16 -0.21
N LYS A 73 12.10 -14.86 0.16
CA LYS A 73 13.02 -15.83 0.78
C LYS A 73 12.49 -16.39 2.11
N VAL A 74 11.83 -15.54 2.89
CA VAL A 74 11.35 -15.86 4.24
C VAL A 74 9.85 -16.21 4.29
N GLN A 75 9.18 -16.28 3.12
CA GLN A 75 7.76 -16.58 2.98
C GLN A 75 6.86 -15.75 3.92
N LEU A 76 7.15 -14.44 4.03
CA LEU A 76 6.47 -13.54 4.95
C LEU A 76 5.82 -12.39 4.19
N VAL A 77 4.55 -12.14 4.45
CA VAL A 77 3.86 -10.91 4.04
C VAL A 77 3.57 -10.10 5.29
N LEU A 78 4.04 -8.86 5.34
CA LEU A 78 3.64 -7.90 6.36
C LEU A 78 2.72 -6.86 5.75
N LEU A 79 1.64 -6.53 6.45
CA LEU A 79 0.65 -5.54 6.06
C LEU A 79 0.46 -4.54 7.20
N HIS A 80 0.30 -3.27 6.86
CA HIS A 80 -0.04 -2.21 7.80
C HIS A 80 -1.04 -1.24 7.18
N THR A 81 -1.99 -0.76 7.97
CA THR A 81 -2.95 0.26 7.56
C THR A 81 -2.45 1.62 8.03
N VAL A 82 -2.40 2.59 7.12
CA VAL A 82 -2.15 4.01 7.39
C VAL A 82 -3.47 4.74 7.16
N ASN A 83 -3.93 5.46 8.18
CA ASN A 83 -5.21 6.18 8.12
C ASN A 83 -5.10 7.46 7.29
N GLU A 84 -6.25 8.02 6.91
CA GLU A 84 -6.35 9.33 6.25
C GLU A 84 -5.69 10.42 7.11
N ALA A 85 -4.99 11.36 6.47
CA ALA A 85 -4.51 12.55 7.14
C ALA A 85 -5.71 13.41 7.55
N SER A 86 -5.82 13.72 8.85
CA SER A 86 -6.88 14.56 9.43
C SER A 86 -6.76 16.03 9.02
#